data_AF-A0AAV4LI49-F1
#
_entry.id   AF-A0AAV4LI49-F1
#
_cell.length_a   1.000
_cell.length_b   1.000
_cell.length_c   1.000
_cell.angle_alpha   90.00
_cell.angle_beta   90.00
_cell.angle_gamma   90.00
#
_symmetry.space_group_name_H-M   'P 1'
#
loop_
_entity.id
_entity.type
_entity.pdbx_description
1 polymer ?
#
loop_
_entity_poly.entity_id
_entity_poly.type
_entity_poly.pdbx_seq_one_letter_code
_entity_poly.pdbx_strand_id
1 'polypeptide(L)'
;MTVGTKLHQTLASCESAAASFKSFALDTENQQAKQMFSQLAQTMEQQIVTPLRNRINQMEQQEPQYKMNQQAQGTQQQFQQKK
;
A
#
# COMPACT_ATOMS: atom_id res chain seq x y z
N MET A 1 -9.05 12.60 -1.06
CA MET A 1 -7.96 11.62 -0.88
C MET A 1 -7.56 11.66 0.60
N THR A 2 -7.87 10.61 1.38
CA THR A 2 -7.52 10.59 2.81
C THR A 2 -6.03 10.29 2.97
N VAL A 3 -5.50 10.47 4.19
CA VAL A 3 -4.13 10.05 4.51
C VAL A 3 -3.95 8.55 4.24
N GLY A 4 -4.96 7.73 4.56
CA GLY A 4 -4.96 6.31 4.22
C GLY A 4 -4.82 6.03 2.73
N THR A 5 -5.56 6.74 1.87
CA THR A 5 -5.43 6.59 0.40
C THR A 5 -4.02 6.95 -0.09
N LYS A 6 -3.41 8.03 0.46
CA LYS A 6 -2.04 8.41 0.12
C LYS A 6 -1.03 7.34 0.53
N LEU A 7 -1.19 6.79 1.74
CA LEU A 7 -0.30 5.74 2.25
C LEU A 7 -0.40 4.45 1.43
N HIS A 8 -1.61 4.03 1.03
CA HIS A 8 -1.80 2.88 0.14
C HIS A 8 -1.12 3.09 -1.21
N GLN A 9 -1.24 4.28 -1.80
CA GLN A 9 -0.57 4.61 -3.05
C GLN A 9 0.95 4.56 -2.90
N THR A 10 1.49 5.10 -1.81
CA THR A 10 2.93 5.01 -1.50
C THR A 10 3.38 3.56 -1.31
N LEU A 11 2.60 2.74 -0.59
CA LEU A 11 2.90 1.31 -0.39
C LEU A 11 3.00 0.59 -1.73
N ALA A 12 2.05 0.82 -2.65
CA ALA A 12 2.07 0.23 -3.98
C ALA A 12 3.30 0.65 -4.80
N SER A 13 3.73 1.92 -4.70
CA SER A 13 4.97 2.39 -5.32
C SER A 13 6.21 1.71 -4.73
N CYS A 14 6.27 1.50 -3.42
CA CYS A 14 7.36 0.78 -2.76
C CYS A 14 7.42 -0.70 -3.16
N GLU A 15 6.27 -1.38 -3.20
CA GLU A 15 6.17 -2.77 -3.67
C GLU A 15 6.61 -2.89 -5.14
N SER A 16 6.22 -1.93 -5.99
CA SER A 16 6.66 -1.87 -7.38
C SER A 16 8.17 -1.67 -7.51
N ALA A 17 8.76 -0.80 -6.67
CA ALA A 17 10.22 -0.61 -6.65
C ALA A 17 10.97 -1.86 -6.20
N ALA A 18 10.48 -2.58 -5.17
CA ALA A 18 11.05 -3.86 -4.74
C ALA A 18 11.03 -4.90 -5.87
N ALA A 19 9.91 -4.99 -6.59
CA ALA A 19 9.78 -5.86 -7.75
C ALA A 19 10.75 -5.47 -8.87
N SER A 20 10.92 -4.18 -9.17
CA SER A 20 11.92 -3.70 -10.14
C SER A 20 13.34 -4.11 -9.77
N PHE A 21 13.73 -4.03 -8.49
CA PHE A 21 15.04 -4.52 -8.06
C PHE A 21 15.19 -6.04 -8.24
N LYS A 22 14.14 -6.82 -7.99
CA LYS A 22 14.15 -8.26 -8.30
C LYS A 22 14.36 -8.51 -9.79
N SER A 23 13.65 -7.78 -10.65
CA SER A 23 13.83 -7.88 -12.10
C SER A 23 15.25 -7.50 -12.52
N PHE A 24 15.81 -6.40 -12.01
CA PHE A 24 17.18 -6.00 -12.32
C PHE A 24 18.22 -7.04 -11.88
N ALA A 25 17.98 -7.72 -10.76
CA ALA A 25 18.82 -8.83 -10.31
C ALA A 25 18.77 -10.03 -11.26
N LEU A 26 17.62 -10.28 -11.91
CA LEU A 26 17.46 -11.34 -12.90
C LEU A 26 18.08 -10.97 -14.25
N ASP A 27 17.91 -9.72 -14.68
CA ASP A 27 18.35 -9.23 -15.99
C ASP A 27 19.85 -8.97 -16.06
N THR A 28 20.51 -8.69 -14.91
CA THR A 28 21.94 -8.41 -14.89
C THR A 28 22.81 -9.67 -14.99
N GLU A 29 23.80 -9.62 -15.87
CA GLU A 29 24.85 -10.64 -15.98
C GLU A 29 25.99 -10.42 -14.97
N ASN A 30 26.14 -9.19 -14.43
CA ASN A 30 27.14 -8.88 -13.43
C ASN A 30 26.76 -9.49 -12.06
N GLN A 31 27.61 -10.38 -11.55
CA GLN A 31 27.36 -11.11 -10.30
C GLN A 31 27.31 -10.22 -9.05
N GLN A 32 28.12 -9.15 -8.98
CA GLN A 32 28.05 -8.18 -7.89
C GLN A 32 26.74 -7.37 -7.95
N ALA A 33 26.34 -6.93 -9.15
CA ALA A 33 25.10 -6.21 -9.34
C ALA A 33 23.88 -7.08 -8.97
N LYS A 34 23.90 -8.38 -9.32
CA LYS A 34 22.87 -9.34 -8.93
C LYS A 34 22.71 -9.43 -7.42
N GLN A 35 23.82 -9.53 -6.68
CA GLN A 35 23.79 -9.54 -5.21
C GLN A 35 23.28 -8.22 -4.65
N MET A 36 23.76 -7.09 -5.18
CA MET A 36 23.34 -5.76 -4.75
C MET A 36 21.82 -5.55 -4.94
N PHE A 37 21.28 -5.82 -6.13
CA PHE A 37 19.85 -5.67 -6.39
C PHE A 37 18.99 -6.62 -5.56
N SER A 38 19.44 -7.85 -5.33
CA SER A 38 18.75 -8.79 -4.44
C SER A 38 18.70 -8.28 -3.00
N GLN A 39 19.80 -7.71 -2.49
CA GLN A 39 19.85 -7.09 -1.16
C GLN A 39 18.96 -5.84 -1.07
N LEU A 40 18.93 -5.02 -2.11
CA LEU A 40 18.06 -3.83 -2.16
C LEU A 40 16.57 -4.23 -2.15
N ALA A 41 16.19 -5.25 -2.93
CA ALA A 41 14.84 -5.79 -2.91
C ALA A 41 14.46 -6.30 -1.51
N GLN A 42 15.34 -7.10 -0.88
CA GLN A 42 15.11 -7.63 0.45
C GLN A 42 14.96 -6.52 1.50
N THR A 43 15.84 -5.52 1.44
CA THR A 43 15.81 -4.37 2.35
C THR A 43 14.53 -3.57 2.18
N MET A 44 14.11 -3.29 0.93
CA MET A 44 12.85 -2.61 0.65
C MET A 44 11.65 -3.38 1.23
N GLU A 45 11.61 -4.71 1.06
CA GLU A 45 10.51 -5.53 1.57
C GLU A 45 10.44 -5.56 3.11
N GLN A 46 11.58 -5.80 3.76
CA GLN A 46 11.63 -5.97 5.21
C GLN A 46 11.57 -4.63 5.97
N GLN A 47 12.30 -3.62 5.50
CA GLN A 47 12.50 -2.37 6.26
C GLN A 47 11.54 -1.26 5.85
N ILE A 48 10.88 -1.37 4.70
CA ILE A 48 10.00 -0.30 4.19
C ILE A 48 8.57 -0.83 4.00
N VAL A 49 8.37 -1.83 3.13
CA VAL A 49 7.03 -2.34 2.78
C VAL A 49 6.33 -2.93 4.01
N THR A 50 6.99 -3.83 4.74
CA THR A 50 6.42 -4.49 5.92
C THR A 50 5.97 -3.50 7.00
N PRO A 51 6.83 -2.59 7.51
CA PRO A 51 6.40 -1.63 8.53
C PRO A 51 5.36 -0.64 8.02
N LEU A 52 5.43 -0.21 6.75
CA LEU A 52 4.43 0.68 6.17
C LEU A 52 3.06 0.00 6.08
N ARG A 53 2.99 -1.26 5.62
CA ARG A 53 1.76 -2.06 5.61
C ARG A 53 1.20 -2.23 7.02
N ASN A 54 2.04 -2.52 8.01
CA ASN A 54 1.61 -2.63 9.41
C ASN A 54 1.01 -1.32 9.93
N ARG A 55 1.63 -0.17 9.60
CA ARG A 55 1.12 1.15 10.00
C ARG A 55 -0.23 1.46 9.34
N ILE A 56 -0.38 1.12 8.06
CA ILE A 56 -1.64 1.28 7.33
C ILE A 56 -2.74 0.45 7.99
N ASN A 57 -2.48 -0.84 8.25
CA ASN A 57 -3.44 -1.72 8.92
C ASN A 57 -3.87 -1.19 10.29
N GLN A 58 -2.94 -0.66 11.09
CA GLN A 58 -3.24 -0.04 12.38
C GLN A 58 -4.11 1.22 12.22
N MET A 59 -3.80 2.07 11.24
CA MET A 59 -4.58 3.27 10.96
C MET A 59 -6.02 2.91 10.55
N GLU A 60 -6.20 1.94 9.66
CA GLU A 60 -7.52 1.48 9.22
C GLU A 60 -8.36 0.90 10.37
N GLN A 61 -7.72 0.24 11.34
CA GLN A 61 -8.39 -0.23 12.54
C GLN A 61 -8.78 0.90 13.50
N GLN A 62 -8.04 2.02 13.48
CA GLN A 62 -8.26 3.18 14.35
C GLN A 62 -9.25 4.22 13.77
N GLU A 63 -9.63 4.14 12.50
CA GLU A 63 -10.54 5.11 11.87
C GLU A 63 -12.01 4.60 11.83
N PRO A 64 -12.86 4.91 12.84
CA PRO A 64 -14.29 4.54 12.86
C PRO A 64 -15.11 5.15 11.71
N GLN A 65 -14.64 6.23 11.10
CA GLN A 65 -15.29 6.85 9.94
C GLN A 65 -15.26 5.99 8.66
N TYR A 66 -14.34 5.02 8.52
CA TYR A 66 -14.37 4.09 7.38
C TYR A 66 -15.60 3.17 7.42
N LYS A 67 -16.07 2.83 8.63
CA LYS A 67 -17.32 2.07 8.84
C LYS A 67 -18.55 2.95 8.66
N MET A 68 -18.50 4.21 9.09
CA MET A 68 -19.65 5.12 9.03
C MET A 68 -19.92 5.65 7.61
N ASN A 69 -18.88 5.90 6.79
CA ASN A 69 -19.05 6.39 5.42
C ASN A 69 -19.68 5.37 4.45
N GLN A 70 -19.60 4.05 4.75
CA GLN A 70 -20.37 3.04 4.02
C GLN A 70 -21.86 3.02 4.40
N GLN A 71 -22.22 3.35 5.65
CA GLN A 71 -23.62 3.41 6.07
C GLN A 71 -24.32 4.71 5.67
N ALA A 72 -23.61 5.83 5.59
CA ALA A 72 -24.22 7.13 5.26
C ALA A 72 -24.65 7.27 3.78
N GLN A 73 -24.05 6.52 2.86
CA GLN A 73 -24.42 6.57 1.43
C GLN A 73 -25.67 5.73 1.10
N GLY A 74 -26.04 4.76 1.94
CA GLY A 74 -27.26 3.96 1.75
C GLY A 74 -28.54 4.66 2.22
N THR A 75 -28.47 5.56 3.20
CA THR A 75 -29.67 6.13 3.85
C THR A 75 -30.23 7.36 3.13
N GLN A 76 -29.46 8.06 2.29
CA GLN A 76 -29.97 9.25 1.58
C GLN A 76 -30.91 8.93 0.41
N GLN A 77 -30.87 7.71 -0.17
CA GLN A 77 -31.79 7.35 -1.25
C GLN A 77 -33.21 6.97 -0.79
N GLN A 78 -33.43 6.61 0.47
CA GLN A 78 -34.78 6.26 0.95
C GLN A 78 -35.63 7.48 1.36
N PHE A 79 -35.02 8.62 1.70
CA PHE A 79 -35.78 9.81 2.12
C PHE A 79 -36.31 10.67 0.96
N GLN A 80 -35.95 10.37 -0.28
CA GLN A 80 -36.38 11.14 -1.46
C GLN A 80 -37.55 10.51 -2.24
N GLN A 81 -38.03 9.33 -1.83
CA GLN A 81 -39.27 8.71 -2.37
C GLN A 81 -40.53 8.95 -1.52
N LYS A 82 -40.43 9.69 -0.40
CA LYS A 82 -41.57 10.01 0.48
C LYS A 82 -42.01 11.48 0.41
N LYS A 83 -41.84 12.15 -0.73
CA LYS A 83 -42.48 13.44 -1.02
C LYS A 83 -43.20 13.40 -2.35
#